data_AF-A0A137QK56-F1
#
_entry.id   AF-A0A137QK56-F1
#
_cell.length_a   1.000
_cell.length_b   1.000
_cell.length_c   1.000
_cell.angle_alpha   90.00
_cell.angle_beta   90.00
_cell.angle_gamma   90.00
#
_symmetry.space_group_name_H-M   'P 1'
#
loop_
_entity.id
_entity.type
_entity.pdbx_description
1 polymer ?
#
loop_
_entity_poly.entity_id
_entity_poly.type
_entity_poly.pdbx_seq_one_letter_code
_entity_poly.pdbx_strand_id
1 'polypeptide(L)'
;MSVLRVRQYSNVAGLGLLVYDTLLTWEGEIEFIWTNPDGLITSCYAVSRYLVLAAQIVNAVFACAIAPKQPVNCVQWIVFQVITMMVAFWNLELVMMIRVFALYERNRSLGVLLIVWFLLSRALNLWTISEALKEAKVDSFCIPLKTPESSKWFGLNVVVNLGLLWILTARKYRRAVQERWSQYPLVRLVMRENSWVFLLLTGTVVGLLSYSLNVQQIDHIALG
;
A
#
# COMPACT_ATOMS: atom_id res chain seq x y z
N MET A 1 -9.35 -3.70 28.01
CA MET A 1 -9.78 -4.53 26.85
C MET A 1 -8.51 -5.12 26.24
N SER A 2 -8.38 -6.45 26.11
CA SER A 2 -7.13 -7.05 25.60
C SER A 2 -6.87 -6.64 24.14
N VAL A 3 -5.63 -6.25 23.80
CA VAL A 3 -5.20 -5.79 22.46
C VAL A 3 -5.63 -6.76 21.34
N LEU A 4 -5.62 -8.07 21.64
CA LEU A 4 -6.10 -9.14 20.75
C LEU A 4 -7.57 -8.99 20.34
N ARG A 5 -8.47 -8.63 21.27
CA ARG A 5 -9.90 -8.48 20.96
C ARG A 5 -10.15 -7.30 20.04
N VAL A 6 -9.47 -6.18 20.28
CA VAL A 6 -9.57 -4.99 19.41
C VAL A 6 -9.14 -5.35 17.98
N ARG A 7 -8.03 -6.09 17.82
CA ARG A 7 -7.57 -6.56 16.50
C ARG A 7 -8.60 -7.46 15.80
N GLN A 8 -9.21 -8.40 16.53
CA GLN A 8 -10.23 -9.30 15.98
C GLN A 8 -11.46 -8.52 15.50
N TYR A 9 -12.03 -7.65 16.34
CA TYR A 9 -13.21 -6.86 15.97
C TYR A 9 -12.93 -5.92 14.80
N SER A 10 -11.79 -5.23 14.79
CA SER A 10 -11.41 -4.34 13.68
C SER A 10 -11.22 -5.10 12.37
N ASN A 11 -10.63 -6.30 12.40
CA ASN A 11 -10.47 -7.12 11.20
C ASN A 11 -11.83 -7.59 10.64
N VAL A 12 -12.74 -8.05 11.50
CA VAL A 12 -14.07 -8.51 11.07
C VAL A 12 -14.91 -7.34 10.56
N ALA A 13 -14.89 -6.19 11.25
CA ALA A 13 -15.58 -4.99 10.80
C ALA A 13 -15.03 -4.47 9.46
N GLY A 14 -13.70 -4.44 9.31
CA GLY A 14 -13.05 -4.06 8.06
C GLY A 14 -13.39 -5.00 6.91
N LEU A 15 -13.41 -6.31 7.17
CA LEU A 15 -13.85 -7.31 6.19
C LEU A 15 -15.30 -7.07 5.74
N GLY A 16 -16.21 -6.86 6.70
CA GLY A 16 -17.62 -6.61 6.40
C GLY A 16 -17.82 -5.38 5.52
N LEU A 17 -17.12 -4.29 5.80
CA LEU A 17 -17.16 -3.06 5.00
C LEU A 17 -16.61 -3.29 3.58
N LEU A 18 -15.50 -4.02 3.43
CA LEU A 18 -14.91 -4.32 2.12
C LEU A 18 -15.81 -5.20 1.26
N VAL A 19 -16.44 -6.21 1.86
CA VAL A 19 -17.41 -7.06 1.16
C VAL A 19 -18.62 -6.24 0.74
N TYR A 20 -19.16 -5.41 1.64
CA TYR A 20 -20.29 -4.54 1.35
C TYR A 20 -20.01 -3.58 0.18
N ASP A 21 -18.86 -2.93 0.18
CA ASP A 21 -18.41 -2.04 -0.90
C ASP A 21 -18.24 -2.79 -2.24
N THR A 22 -17.75 -4.03 -2.20
CA THR A 22 -17.61 -4.90 -3.38
C THR A 22 -18.96 -5.28 -3.96
N LEU A 23 -19.93 -5.64 -3.12
CA LEU A 23 -21.28 -5.96 -3.58
C LEU A 23 -21.96 -4.75 -4.22
N LEU A 24 -21.79 -3.55 -3.65
CA LEU A 24 -22.40 -2.32 -4.18
C LEU A 24 -21.86 -1.91 -5.57
N THR A 25 -20.62 -2.25 -5.88
CA THR A 25 -19.96 -1.82 -7.11
C THR A 25 -19.86 -2.92 -8.16
N TRP A 26 -20.27 -4.15 -7.82
CA TRP A 26 -20.19 -5.34 -8.65
C TRP A 26 -20.83 -5.18 -10.04
N GLU A 27 -22.03 -4.59 -10.11
CA GLU A 27 -22.73 -4.39 -11.38
C GLU A 27 -21.93 -3.49 -12.34
N GLY A 28 -21.36 -2.40 -11.82
CA GLY A 28 -20.50 -1.50 -12.60
C GLY A 28 -19.15 -2.13 -12.96
N GLU A 29 -18.60 -3.02 -12.13
CA GLU A 29 -17.35 -3.72 -12.46
C GLU A 29 -17.50 -4.58 -13.71
N ILE A 30 -18.59 -5.34 -13.79
CA ILE A 30 -18.86 -6.23 -14.93
C ILE A 30 -18.92 -5.44 -16.22
N GLU A 31 -19.62 -4.30 -16.22
CA GLU A 31 -19.81 -3.50 -17.42
C GLU A 31 -18.58 -2.69 -17.85
N PHE A 32 -17.81 -2.15 -16.89
CA PHE A 32 -16.73 -1.20 -17.20
C PHE A 32 -15.32 -1.80 -17.15
N ILE A 33 -15.10 -2.88 -16.40
CA ILE A 33 -13.76 -3.40 -16.11
C ILE A 33 -13.53 -4.76 -16.76
N TRP A 34 -14.50 -5.66 -16.64
CA TRP A 34 -14.39 -7.02 -17.19
C TRP A 34 -14.60 -7.06 -18.72
N THR A 35 -15.36 -6.11 -19.26
CA THR A 35 -15.53 -5.90 -20.71
C THR A 35 -14.42 -5.07 -21.35
N ASN A 36 -13.48 -4.54 -20.56
CA ASN A 36 -12.42 -3.67 -21.07
C ASN A 36 -11.34 -4.49 -21.80
N PRO A 37 -10.96 -4.12 -23.05
CA PRO A 37 -9.89 -4.81 -23.78
C PRO A 37 -8.49 -4.61 -23.18
N ASP A 38 -8.28 -3.58 -22.35
CA ASP A 38 -6.97 -3.29 -21.74
C ASP A 38 -6.70 -4.18 -20.52
N GLY A 39 -6.22 -5.41 -20.78
CA GLY A 39 -5.94 -6.40 -19.75
C GLY A 39 -4.98 -5.94 -18.64
N LEU A 40 -4.13 -4.94 -18.88
CA LEU A 40 -3.27 -4.34 -17.85
C LEU A 40 -4.09 -3.56 -16.80
N ILE A 41 -5.07 -2.77 -17.22
CA ILE A 41 -5.90 -1.96 -16.32
C ILE A 41 -6.82 -2.89 -15.53
N THR A 42 -7.44 -3.86 -16.21
CA THR A 42 -8.26 -4.90 -15.60
C THR A 42 -7.48 -5.71 -14.57
N SER A 43 -6.26 -6.13 -14.89
CA SER A 43 -5.39 -6.84 -13.94
C SER A 43 -4.99 -5.98 -12.75
N CYS A 44 -4.62 -4.71 -12.97
CA CYS A 44 -4.27 -3.82 -11.88
C CYS A 44 -5.45 -3.59 -10.93
N TYR A 45 -6.65 -3.42 -11.48
CA TYR A 45 -7.87 -3.31 -10.70
C TYR A 45 -8.18 -4.60 -9.93
N ALA A 46 -8.07 -5.75 -10.59
CA ALA A 46 -8.33 -7.02 -9.95
C ALA A 46 -7.38 -7.28 -8.78
N VAL A 47 -6.09 -6.97 -8.95
CA VAL A 47 -5.09 -7.07 -7.88
C VAL A 47 -5.40 -6.10 -6.75
N SER A 48 -5.75 -4.84 -7.00
CA SER A 48 -6.01 -3.89 -5.90
C SER A 48 -7.21 -4.29 -5.06
N ARG A 49 -8.25 -4.85 -5.68
CA ARG A 49 -9.50 -5.21 -4.99
C ARG A 49 -9.49 -6.61 -4.41
N TYR A 50 -9.28 -7.62 -5.25
CA TYR A 50 -9.45 -9.02 -4.86
C TYR A 50 -8.28 -9.53 -4.02
N LEU A 51 -7.06 -9.03 -4.22
CA LEU A 51 -5.92 -9.40 -3.35
C LEU A 51 -6.15 -8.90 -1.93
N VAL A 52 -6.55 -7.63 -1.76
CA VAL A 52 -6.79 -7.03 -0.45
C VAL A 52 -7.96 -7.72 0.24
N LEU A 53 -9.03 -8.02 -0.50
CA LEU A 53 -10.18 -8.75 0.03
C LEU A 53 -9.79 -10.17 0.47
N ALA A 54 -9.08 -10.92 -0.37
CA ALA A 54 -8.60 -12.26 -0.04
C ALA A 54 -7.68 -12.23 1.19
N ALA A 55 -6.73 -11.30 1.24
CA ALA A 55 -5.83 -11.16 2.38
C ALA A 55 -6.57 -10.80 3.68
N GLN A 56 -7.62 -9.97 3.60
CA GLN A 56 -8.42 -9.65 4.78
C GLN A 56 -9.27 -10.83 5.25
N ILE A 57 -9.79 -11.66 4.35
CA ILE A 57 -10.45 -12.92 4.71
C ILE A 57 -9.46 -13.80 5.47
N VAL A 58 -8.27 -13.99 4.91
CA VAL A 58 -7.22 -14.81 5.53
C VAL A 58 -6.82 -14.24 6.90
N ASN A 59 -6.69 -12.90 7.03
CA ASN A 59 -6.44 -12.22 8.30
C ASN A 59 -7.54 -12.45 9.34
N ALA A 60 -8.81 -12.40 8.94
CA ALA A 60 -9.94 -12.63 9.82
C ALA A 60 -9.98 -14.09 10.30
N VAL A 61 -9.79 -15.05 9.38
CA VAL A 61 -9.73 -16.48 9.71
C VAL A 61 -8.58 -16.76 10.67
N PHE A 62 -7.38 -16.24 10.39
CA PHE A 62 -6.23 -16.44 11.26
C PHE A 62 -6.45 -15.85 12.66
N ALA A 63 -6.98 -14.62 12.74
CA ALA A 63 -7.22 -13.94 14.01
C ALA A 63 -8.31 -14.61 14.87
N CYS A 64 -9.37 -15.14 14.26
CA CYS A 64 -10.51 -15.70 14.99
C CYS A 64 -10.39 -17.21 15.24
N ALA A 65 -9.90 -17.99 14.27
CA ALA A 65 -9.95 -19.45 14.33
C ALA A 65 -8.63 -20.09 14.75
N ILE A 66 -7.49 -19.51 14.38
CA ILE A 66 -6.17 -20.17 14.47
C ILE A 66 -5.35 -19.63 15.65
N ALA A 67 -5.21 -18.30 15.75
CA ALA A 67 -4.43 -17.65 16.80
C ALA A 67 -4.78 -18.06 18.25
N PRO A 68 -6.07 -18.27 18.64
CA PRO A 68 -6.39 -18.69 20.00
C PRO A 68 -6.22 -20.19 20.29
N LYS A 69 -5.98 -21.04 19.28
CA LYS A 69 -6.05 -22.51 19.43
C LYS A 69 -4.70 -23.23 19.34
N GLN A 70 -3.70 -22.67 18.65
CA GLN A 70 -2.47 -23.42 18.35
C GLN A 70 -1.26 -22.49 18.25
N PRO A 71 -0.05 -22.91 18.69
CA PRO A 71 1.19 -22.21 18.38
C PRO A 71 1.45 -22.32 16.88
N VAL A 72 1.13 -21.27 16.15
CA VAL A 72 1.28 -21.20 14.69
C VAL A 72 2.69 -20.73 14.34
N ASN A 73 3.18 -21.09 13.16
CA ASN A 73 4.41 -20.53 12.59
C ASN A 73 4.21 -19.01 12.31
N CYS A 74 4.39 -18.18 13.33
CA CYS A 74 4.23 -16.72 13.26
C CYS A 74 5.03 -16.09 12.11
N VAL A 75 6.20 -16.66 11.81
CA VAL A 75 7.07 -16.19 10.73
C VAL A 75 6.37 -16.32 9.37
N GLN A 76 5.72 -17.45 9.09
CA GLN A 76 4.99 -17.65 7.82
C GLN A 76 3.82 -16.67 7.69
N TRP A 77 3.13 -16.41 8.80
CA TRP A 77 2.06 -15.43 8.86
C TRP A 77 2.55 -14.01 8.55
N ILE A 78 3.62 -13.57 9.19
CA ILE A 78 4.21 -12.25 8.98
C ILE A 78 4.70 -12.12 7.53
N VAL A 79 5.37 -13.14 7.00
CA VAL A 79 5.82 -13.14 5.59
C VAL A 79 4.63 -12.99 4.63
N PHE A 80 3.53 -13.71 4.86
CA PHE A 80 2.31 -13.57 4.07
C PHE A 80 1.75 -12.13 4.09
N GLN A 81 1.67 -11.52 5.27
CA GLN A 81 1.19 -10.14 5.42
C GLN A 81 2.09 -9.14 4.70
N VAL A 82 3.41 -9.30 4.86
CA VAL A 82 4.44 -8.45 4.24
C VAL A 82 4.39 -8.54 2.72
N ILE A 83 4.29 -9.76 2.15
CA ILE A 83 4.17 -9.97 0.69
C ILE A 83 2.89 -9.33 0.16
N THR A 84 1.75 -9.55 0.82
CA THR A 84 0.46 -8.97 0.41
C THR A 84 0.54 -7.45 0.37
N MET A 85 1.07 -6.83 1.44
CA MET A 85 1.25 -5.40 1.54
C MET A 85 2.10 -4.88 0.37
N MET A 86 3.25 -5.51 0.09
CA MET A 86 4.10 -5.12 -1.03
C MET A 86 3.38 -5.16 -2.37
N VAL A 87 2.68 -6.25 -2.68
CA VAL A 87 1.98 -6.38 -3.96
C VAL A 87 0.93 -5.28 -4.10
N ALA A 88 0.19 -4.96 -3.03
CA ALA A 88 -0.78 -3.87 -3.03
C ALA A 88 -0.12 -2.49 -3.25
N PHE A 89 1.01 -2.23 -2.60
CA PHE A 89 1.76 -0.99 -2.79
C PHE A 89 2.34 -0.86 -4.20
N TRP A 90 2.90 -1.94 -4.75
CA TRP A 90 3.47 -1.95 -6.09
C TRP A 90 2.38 -1.74 -7.14
N ASN A 91 1.22 -2.35 -6.94
CA ASN A 91 0.05 -2.12 -7.77
C ASN A 91 -0.39 -0.65 -7.74
N LEU A 92 -0.45 -0.04 -6.56
CA LEU A 92 -0.81 1.37 -6.39
C LEU A 92 0.17 2.31 -7.10
N GLU A 93 1.48 2.09 -6.96
CA GLU A 93 2.50 2.84 -7.69
C GLU A 93 2.36 2.67 -9.21
N LEU A 94 2.10 1.45 -9.68
CA LEU A 94 1.92 1.12 -11.09
C LEU A 94 0.68 1.84 -11.66
N VAL A 95 -0.44 1.82 -10.94
CA VAL A 95 -1.66 2.56 -11.32
C VAL A 95 -1.39 4.06 -11.41
N MET A 96 -0.69 4.64 -10.43
CA MET A 96 -0.29 6.05 -10.49
C MET A 96 0.60 6.32 -11.70
N MET A 97 1.58 5.46 -11.96
CA MET A 97 2.50 5.59 -13.07
C MET A 97 1.81 5.51 -14.44
N ILE A 98 0.86 4.58 -14.63
CA ILE A 98 0.03 4.50 -15.86
C ILE A 98 -0.75 5.81 -16.05
N ARG A 99 -1.38 6.32 -14.98
CA ARG A 99 -2.12 7.59 -15.02
C ARG A 99 -1.21 8.76 -15.41
N VAL A 100 0.00 8.84 -14.86
CA VAL A 100 1.00 9.86 -15.24
C VAL A 100 1.40 9.70 -16.70
N PHE A 101 1.69 8.48 -17.15
CA PHE A 101 2.11 8.23 -18.53
C PHE A 101 1.04 8.60 -19.56
N ALA A 102 -0.23 8.29 -19.26
CA ALA A 102 -1.38 8.72 -20.06
C ALA A 102 -1.51 10.26 -20.08
N LEU A 103 -1.31 10.93 -18.93
CA LEU A 103 -1.41 12.38 -18.83
C LEU A 103 -0.29 13.12 -19.59
N TYR A 104 0.88 12.49 -19.77
CA TYR A 104 2.01 13.03 -20.52
C TYR A 104 1.99 12.64 -22.01
N GLU A 105 0.80 12.39 -22.57
CA GLU A 105 0.60 12.11 -24.01
C GLU A 105 1.50 10.99 -24.53
N ARG A 106 1.80 9.99 -23.67
CA ARG A 106 2.61 8.82 -24.04
C ARG A 106 4.03 9.15 -24.51
N ASN A 107 4.63 10.24 -24.02
CA ASN A 107 6.02 10.58 -24.35
C ASN A 107 6.98 9.45 -23.94
N ARG A 108 7.60 8.79 -24.94
CA ARG A 108 8.42 7.59 -24.74
C ARG A 108 9.63 7.84 -23.86
N SER A 109 10.28 9.01 -23.96
CA SER A 109 11.46 9.33 -23.16
C SER A 109 11.13 9.40 -21.67
N LEU A 110 9.98 10.00 -21.31
CA LEU A 110 9.51 10.05 -19.93
C LEU A 110 9.09 8.66 -19.45
N GLY A 111 8.43 7.88 -20.30
CA GLY A 111 8.06 6.49 -19.99
C GLY A 111 9.28 5.63 -19.64
N VAL A 112 10.34 5.70 -20.44
CA VAL A 112 11.59 4.95 -20.18
C VAL A 112 12.23 5.41 -18.87
N LEU A 113 12.34 6.72 -18.63
CA LEU A 113 12.89 7.26 -17.38
C LEU A 113 12.10 6.74 -16.16
N LEU A 114 10.78 6.78 -16.23
CA LEU A 114 9.91 6.33 -15.15
C LEU A 114 10.06 4.82 -14.92
N ILE A 115 10.14 4.00 -15.97
CA ILE A 115 10.32 2.54 -15.84
C ILE A 115 11.66 2.22 -15.20
N VAL A 116 12.75 2.87 -15.63
CA VAL A 116 14.08 2.68 -15.05
C VAL A 116 14.08 3.05 -13.56
N TRP A 117 13.49 4.19 -13.21
CA TRP A 117 13.33 4.61 -11.81
C TRP A 117 12.52 3.58 -11.00
N PHE A 118 11.39 3.14 -11.54
CA PHE A 118 10.52 2.17 -10.88
C PHE A 118 11.25 0.86 -10.57
N LEU A 119 11.98 0.32 -11.55
CA LEU A 119 12.76 -0.91 -11.39
C LEU A 119 13.88 -0.75 -10.34
N LEU A 120 14.60 0.36 -10.35
CA LEU A 120 15.64 0.65 -9.36
C LEU A 120 15.06 0.71 -7.94
N SER A 121 13.94 1.43 -7.78
CA SER A 121 13.23 1.49 -6.50
C SER A 121 12.72 0.11 -6.07
N ARG A 122 12.23 -0.74 -6.98
CA ARG A 122 11.80 -2.11 -6.62
C ARG A 122 12.97 -2.97 -6.13
N ALA A 123 14.13 -2.88 -6.78
CA ALA A 123 15.33 -3.59 -6.35
C ALA A 123 15.75 -3.17 -4.92
N LEU A 124 15.72 -1.86 -4.63
CA LEU A 124 16.03 -1.34 -3.29
C LEU A 124 15.03 -1.82 -2.23
N ASN A 125 13.74 -1.85 -2.54
CA ASN A 125 12.72 -2.35 -1.61
C ASN A 125 12.92 -3.84 -1.31
N LEU A 126 13.14 -4.65 -2.36
CA LEU A 126 13.39 -6.09 -2.18
C LEU A 126 14.62 -6.34 -1.30
N TRP A 127 15.68 -5.56 -1.49
CA TRP A 127 16.88 -5.63 -0.67
C TRP A 127 16.59 -5.32 0.80
N THR A 128 15.97 -4.17 1.10
CA THR A 128 15.70 -3.75 2.49
C THR A 128 14.79 -4.71 3.24
N ILE A 129 13.83 -5.31 2.54
CA ILE A 129 12.92 -6.31 3.10
C ILE A 129 13.65 -7.63 3.37
N SER A 130 14.52 -8.06 2.47
CA SER A 130 15.29 -9.29 2.66
C SER A 130 16.15 -9.23 3.92
N GLU A 131 16.73 -8.06 4.19
CA GLU A 131 17.47 -7.79 5.42
C GLU A 131 16.52 -7.69 6.63
N ALA A 132 15.39 -6.99 6.50
CA ALA A 132 14.40 -6.89 7.58
C ALA A 132 13.83 -8.25 8.01
N LEU A 133 13.64 -9.18 7.08
CA LEU A 133 13.15 -10.53 7.39
C LEU A 133 14.20 -11.39 8.12
N LYS A 134 15.50 -11.19 7.86
CA LYS A 134 16.58 -11.90 8.56
C LYS A 134 16.71 -11.42 10.01
N GLU A 135 16.46 -10.13 10.26
CA GLU A 135 16.60 -9.50 11.59
C GLU A 135 15.33 -9.62 12.47
N ALA A 136 14.21 -10.08 11.90
CA ALA A 136 12.93 -10.10 12.58
C ALA A 136 12.90 -11.15 13.73
N LYS A 137 12.92 -10.67 14.97
CA LYS A 137 12.61 -11.47 16.17
C LYS A 137 11.13 -11.34 16.52
N VAL A 138 10.45 -12.48 16.64
CA VAL A 138 8.99 -12.56 16.82
C VAL A 138 8.67 -13.16 18.19
N ASP A 139 7.70 -12.55 18.88
CA ASP A 139 7.22 -13.03 20.18
C ASP A 139 6.20 -14.18 20.03
N SER A 140 5.89 -14.88 21.13
CA SER A 140 4.91 -15.99 21.17
C SER A 140 3.50 -15.57 20.70
N PHE A 141 3.19 -14.27 20.73
CA PHE A 141 1.93 -13.70 20.23
C PHE A 141 1.98 -13.24 18.76
N CYS A 142 3.02 -13.63 18.00
CA CYS A 142 3.26 -13.21 16.63
C CYS A 142 3.34 -11.69 16.45
N ILE A 143 3.96 -11.01 17.42
CA ILE A 143 4.21 -9.56 17.41
C ILE A 143 5.71 -9.34 17.21
N PRO A 144 6.14 -8.46 16.29
CA PRO A 144 7.56 -8.13 16.15
C PRO A 144 8.04 -7.41 17.42
N LEU A 145 9.06 -7.94 18.10
CA LEU A 145 9.60 -7.35 19.34
C LEU A 145 10.43 -6.09 19.07
N LYS A 146 11.02 -5.98 17.89
CA LYS A 146 11.84 -4.85 17.50
C LYS A 146 11.58 -4.51 16.04
N THR A 147 11.30 -3.24 15.76
CA THR A 147 11.27 -2.72 14.40
C THR A 147 12.71 -2.68 13.87
N PRO A 148 13.04 -3.42 12.79
CA PRO A 148 14.38 -3.34 12.21
C PRO A 148 14.63 -1.94 11.65
N GLU A 149 15.86 -1.43 11.78
CA GLU A 149 16.26 -0.13 11.21
C GLU A 149 15.99 -0.08 9.69
N SER A 150 16.12 -1.22 9.01
CA SER A 150 15.77 -1.43 7.59
C SER A 150 14.32 -1.04 7.25
N SER A 151 13.39 -1.12 8.21
CA SER A 151 11.99 -0.70 8.02
C SER A 151 11.84 0.80 7.82
N LYS A 152 12.74 1.62 8.39
CA LYS A 152 12.72 3.09 8.21
C LYS A 152 13.07 3.46 6.77
N TRP A 153 14.08 2.79 6.22
CA TRP A 153 14.50 2.98 4.82
C TRP A 153 13.42 2.55 3.82
N PHE A 154 12.70 1.47 4.10
CA PHE A 154 11.55 1.05 3.30
C PHE A 154 10.45 2.13 3.28
N GLY A 155 10.04 2.62 4.46
CA GLY A 155 9.01 3.66 4.57
C GLY A 155 9.41 4.96 3.85
N LEU A 156 10.66 5.38 4.01
CA LEU A 156 11.19 6.56 3.31
C LEU A 156 11.17 6.38 1.78
N ASN A 157 11.60 5.21 1.28
CA ASN A 157 11.59 4.92 -0.15
C ASN A 157 10.17 4.98 -0.74
N VAL A 158 9.18 4.42 -0.04
CA VAL A 158 7.76 4.48 -0.44
C VAL A 158 7.27 5.93 -0.52
N VAL A 159 7.54 6.75 0.50
CA VAL A 159 7.14 8.17 0.50
C VAL A 159 7.80 8.95 -0.63
N VAL A 160 9.10 8.70 -0.89
CA VAL A 160 9.83 9.35 -1.99
C VAL A 160 9.23 8.96 -3.36
N ASN A 161 8.93 7.69 -3.60
CA ASN A 161 8.34 7.25 -4.86
C ASN A 161 6.95 7.85 -5.09
N LEU A 162 6.08 7.78 -4.08
CA LEU A 162 4.74 8.34 -4.16
C LEU A 162 4.77 9.86 -4.30
N GLY A 163 5.68 10.53 -3.57
CA GLY A 163 5.90 11.96 -3.68
C GLY A 163 6.38 12.37 -5.08
N LEU A 164 7.32 11.62 -5.68
CA LEU A 164 7.79 11.89 -7.03
C LEU A 164 6.65 11.78 -8.05
N LEU A 165 5.88 10.69 -8.02
CA LEU A 165 4.74 10.48 -8.92
C LEU A 165 3.67 11.57 -8.73
N TRP A 166 3.39 11.94 -7.48
CA TRP A 166 2.46 13.02 -7.15
C TRP A 166 2.95 14.38 -7.66
N ILE A 167 4.23 14.71 -7.48
CA ILE A 167 4.84 15.95 -7.98
C ILE A 167 4.76 16.02 -9.50
N LEU A 168 5.06 14.93 -10.21
CA LEU A 168 4.95 14.88 -11.68
C LEU A 168 3.50 15.11 -12.13
N THR A 169 2.55 14.44 -11.47
CA THR A 169 1.11 14.62 -11.73
C THR A 169 0.69 16.09 -11.48
N ALA A 170 1.12 16.67 -10.36
CA ALA A 170 0.81 18.04 -9.99
C ALA A 170 1.43 19.07 -10.95
N ARG A 171 2.66 18.84 -11.42
CA ARG A 171 3.35 19.72 -12.38
C ARG A 171 2.64 19.76 -13.72
N LYS A 172 2.29 18.60 -14.29
CA LYS A 172 1.52 18.56 -15.55
C LYS A 172 0.12 19.12 -15.36
N TYR A 173 -0.53 18.88 -14.22
CA TYR A 173 -1.81 19.52 -13.89
C TYR A 173 -1.72 21.04 -13.88
N ARG A 174 -0.73 21.62 -13.17
CA ARG A 174 -0.52 23.08 -13.14
C ARG A 174 -0.29 23.65 -14.54
N ARG A 175 0.52 22.98 -15.37
CA ARG A 175 0.74 23.40 -16.76
C ARG A 175 -0.54 23.32 -17.59
N ALA A 176 -1.31 22.23 -17.48
CA ALA A 176 -2.59 22.07 -18.19
C ALA A 176 -3.62 23.14 -17.78
N VAL A 177 -3.66 23.51 -16.49
CA VAL A 177 -4.52 24.61 -16.02
C VAL A 177 -4.06 25.97 -16.59
N GLN A 178 -2.76 26.22 -16.64
CA GLN A 178 -2.19 27.44 -17.23
C GLN A 178 -2.48 27.55 -18.73
N GLU A 179 -2.44 26.44 -19.46
CA GLU A 179 -2.73 26.36 -20.90
C GLU A 179 -4.25 26.36 -21.20
N ARG A 180 -5.11 26.66 -20.21
CA ARG A 180 -6.58 26.73 -20.31
C ARG A 180 -7.27 25.40 -20.67
N TRP A 181 -6.56 24.27 -20.55
CA TRP A 181 -7.07 22.89 -20.66
C TRP A 181 -7.84 22.42 -19.41
N SER A 182 -8.18 23.34 -18.49
CA SER A 182 -8.92 23.11 -17.23
C SER A 182 -10.33 22.51 -17.43
N GLN A 183 -10.84 22.43 -18.66
CA GLN A 183 -12.20 21.96 -18.95
C GLN A 183 -12.37 20.43 -18.86
N TYR A 184 -11.31 19.63 -18.71
CA TYR A 184 -11.45 18.17 -18.58
C TYR A 184 -11.67 17.73 -17.12
N PRO A 185 -12.89 17.34 -16.71
CA PRO A 185 -13.18 16.93 -15.32
C PRO A 185 -12.36 15.71 -14.88
N LEU A 186 -11.92 14.88 -15.83
CA LEU A 186 -11.13 13.68 -15.60
C LEU A 186 -9.78 13.99 -14.93
N VAL A 187 -9.09 15.05 -15.34
CA VAL A 187 -7.77 15.41 -14.80
C VAL A 187 -7.87 15.90 -13.36
N ARG A 188 -8.92 16.68 -13.05
CA ARG A 188 -9.20 17.15 -11.68
C ARG A 188 -9.56 15.99 -10.75
N LEU A 189 -10.33 15.01 -11.24
CA LEU A 189 -10.68 13.81 -10.48
C LEU A 189 -9.43 12.99 -10.14
N VAL A 190 -8.57 12.72 -11.13
CA VAL A 190 -7.32 11.97 -10.94
C VAL A 190 -6.39 12.66 -9.94
N MET A 191 -6.22 13.98 -10.03
CA MET A 191 -5.37 14.72 -9.09
C MET A 191 -5.90 14.67 -7.66
N ARG A 192 -7.23 14.77 -7.49
CA ARG A 192 -7.87 14.67 -6.17
C ARG A 192 -7.65 13.29 -5.56
N GLU A 193 -7.90 12.23 -6.31
CA GLU A 193 -7.68 10.85 -5.84
C GLU A 193 -6.22 10.58 -5.47
N ASN A 194 -5.29 10.92 -6.36
CA ASN A 194 -3.87 10.70 -6.12
C ASN A 194 -3.35 11.51 -4.92
N SER A 195 -3.92 12.70 -4.67
CA SER A 195 -3.57 13.52 -3.51
C SER A 195 -4.04 12.91 -2.20
N TRP A 196 -5.27 12.37 -2.14
CA TRP A 196 -5.76 11.67 -0.96
C TRP A 196 -4.90 10.46 -0.63
N VAL A 197 -4.56 9.66 -1.64
CA VAL A 197 -3.69 8.50 -1.45
C VAL A 197 -2.32 8.91 -0.92
N PHE A 198 -1.69 9.93 -1.52
CA PHE A 198 -0.39 10.43 -1.05
C PHE A 198 -0.45 10.94 0.40
N LEU A 199 -1.45 11.75 0.75
CA LEU A 199 -1.60 12.31 2.09
C LEU A 199 -1.86 11.23 3.14
N LEU A 200 -2.77 10.30 2.87
CA LEU A 200 -3.10 9.21 3.78
C LEU A 200 -1.89 8.28 3.99
N LEU A 201 -1.23 7.87 2.91
CA LEU A 201 -0.05 6.99 3.00
C LEU A 201 1.11 7.66 3.72
N THR A 202 1.43 8.91 3.37
CA THR A 202 2.50 9.66 4.06
C THR A 202 2.16 9.86 5.53
N GLY A 203 0.91 10.21 5.86
CA GLY A 203 0.46 10.35 7.24
C GLY A 203 0.58 9.05 8.04
N THR A 204 0.20 7.91 7.46
CA THR A 204 0.34 6.59 8.11
C THR A 204 1.80 6.23 8.36
N VAL A 205 2.70 6.42 7.39
CA VAL A 205 4.13 6.12 7.53
C VAL A 205 4.76 7.03 8.59
N VAL A 206 4.49 8.33 8.56
CA VAL A 206 5.00 9.28 9.57
C VAL A 206 4.48 8.94 10.96
N GLY A 207 3.19 8.61 11.09
CA GLY A 207 2.60 8.20 12.37
C GLY A 207 3.25 6.94 12.94
N LEU A 208 3.48 5.92 12.09
CA LEU A 208 4.15 4.68 12.48
C LEU A 208 5.60 4.91 12.89
N LEU A 209 6.34 5.75 12.17
CA LEU A 209 7.72 6.11 12.50
C LEU A 209 7.77 6.84 13.85
N SER A 210 6.94 7.86 14.04
CA SER A 210 6.85 8.59 15.31
C SER A 210 6.50 7.67 16.48
N TYR A 211 5.56 6.75 16.28
CA TYR A 211 5.22 5.75 17.29
C TYR A 211 6.42 4.85 17.64
N SER A 212 7.11 4.32 16.62
CA SER A 212 8.26 3.44 16.83
C SER A 212 9.41 4.11 17.58
N LEU A 213 9.69 5.39 17.29
CA LEU A 213 10.72 6.17 17.97
C LEU A 213 10.34 6.42 19.43
N ASN A 214 9.08 6.80 19.69
CA ASN A 214 8.60 7.05 21.05
C ASN A 214 8.64 5.78 21.91
N VAL A 215 8.24 4.62 21.37
CA VAL A 215 8.30 3.34 22.10
C VAL A 215 9.74 2.94 22.41
N GLN A 216 10.63 3.05 21.42
CA GLN A 216 12.04 2.72 21.62
C GLN A 216 12.68 3.60 22.70
N GLN A 217 12.28 4.87 22.81
CA GLN A 217 12.76 5.79 23.83
C GLN A 217 12.29 5.40 25.24
N ILE A 218 11.06 4.89 25.38
CA ILE A 218 10.50 4.42 26.65
C ILE A 218 11.24 3.16 27.15
N ASP A 219 11.53 2.20 26.26
CA ASP A 219 12.28 1.00 26.63
C ASP A 219 13.70 1.33 27.09
N HIS A 220 14.35 2.32 26.48
CA HIS A 220 15.66 2.80 26.92
C HIS A 220 15.62 3.49 28.29
N ILE A 221 14.53 4.17 28.65
CA ILE A 221 14.36 4.83 29.96
C ILE A 221 13.97 3.83 31.05
N ALA A 222 13.23 2.77 30.72
CA ALA A 222 12.78 1.76 31.70
C ALA A 222 13.88 0.76 32.11
N LEU A 223 14.97 0.66 31.34
CA LEU A 223 16.08 -0.28 31.56
C LEU A 223 17.38 0.41 32.03
N GLY A 224 17.39 1.74 32.22
CA GLY A 224 18.50 2.52 32.76
C GLY A 224 18.19 3.04 34.15
#